data_AF-A0A0F9DSG1-F1
#
_entry.id   AF-A0A0F9DSG1-F1
#
_cell.length_a   1.000
_cell.length_b   1.000
_cell.length_c   1.000
_cell.angle_alpha   90.00
_cell.angle_beta   90.00
_cell.angle_gamma   90.00
#
_symmetry.space_group_name_H-M   'P 1'
#
loop_
_entity.id
_entity.type
_entity.pdbx_description
1 polymer ?
#
loop_
_entity_poly.entity_id
_entity_poly.type
_entity_poly.pdbx_seq_one_letter_code
_entity_poly.pdbx_strand_id
1 'polypeptide(L)'
;MQEKTGKLVWVPCPAPLLVVLEAERKRTTGMAMVAKPNGQCLGEGTLRSAFAATRDRAGLQHLQARDLRRTAMVRLAEAGCTVPEIASISGHSIDRTERILEVYLPRTRAMASAAIAKLDEWRK
;
A
#
# COMPACT_ATOMS: atom_id res chain seq x y z
N MET A 1 11.41 1.82 -10.52
CA MET A 1 10.74 2.52 -11.63
C MET A 1 9.40 1.84 -11.88
N GLN A 2 8.32 2.59 -12.10
CA GLN A 2 7.01 2.02 -12.44
C GLN A 2 7.06 1.50 -13.88
N GLU A 3 6.75 0.21 -14.06
CA GLU A 3 7.00 -0.52 -15.30
C GLU A 3 6.25 0.06 -16.52
N LYS A 4 4.98 0.46 -16.36
CA LYS A 4 4.14 0.88 -17.50
C LYS A 4 4.41 2.29 -18.00
N THR A 5 4.96 3.17 -17.17
CA THR A 5 5.11 4.60 -17.44
C THR A 5 6.56 5.06 -17.38
N GLY A 6 7.47 4.19 -16.91
CA GLY A 6 8.88 4.55 -16.71
C GLY A 6 9.11 5.59 -15.61
N LYS A 7 8.07 6.00 -14.87
CA LYS A 7 8.20 7.04 -13.84
C LYS A 7 8.87 6.46 -12.59
N LEU A 8 9.79 7.22 -12.00
CA LEU A 8 10.29 6.92 -10.67
C LEU A 8 9.19 7.26 -9.66
N VAL A 9 8.89 6.30 -8.79
CA VAL A 9 7.93 6.46 -7.70
C VAL A 9 8.73 6.40 -6.42
N TRP A 10 8.71 7.51 -5.67
CA TRP A 10 9.32 7.56 -4.35
C TRP A 10 8.32 7.04 -3.32
N VAL A 11 8.67 5.95 -2.65
CA VAL A 11 7.81 5.34 -1.62
C VAL A 11 8.54 5.41 -0.29
N PRO A 12 8.21 6.39 0.58
CA PRO A 12 8.82 6.45 1.90
C PRO A 12 8.43 5.21 2.71
N CYS A 13 9.40 4.61 3.39
CA CYS A 13 9.17 3.43 4.22
C CYS A 13 8.52 3.84 5.54
N PRO A 14 7.28 3.40 5.85
CA PRO A 14 6.67 3.67 7.15
C PRO A 14 7.46 3.02 8.29
N ALA A 15 7.54 3.66 9.45
CA ALA A 15 8.30 3.15 10.59
C ALA A 15 8.00 1.68 10.97
N PRO A 16 6.72 1.21 10.97
CA PRO A 16 6.44 -0.20 11.25
C PRO A 16 7.05 -1.17 10.22
N LEU A 17 7.11 -0.78 8.95
CA LEU A 17 7.72 -1.60 7.90
C LEU A 17 9.24 -1.61 8.04
N LEU A 18 9.84 -0.48 8.41
CA LEU A 18 11.29 -0.39 8.60
C LEU A 18 11.79 -1.39 9.65
N VAL A 19 11.08 -1.53 10.77
CA VAL A 19 11.41 -2.51 11.83
C VAL A 19 11.46 -3.94 11.28
N VAL A 20 10.47 -4.32 10.46
CA VAL A 20 10.42 -5.65 9.84
C VAL A 20 11.56 -5.83 8.84
N LEU A 21 11.80 -4.85 7.98
CA LEU A 21 12.85 -4.91 6.98
C LEU A 21 14.25 -4.98 7.61
N GLU A 22 14.50 -4.26 8.70
CA GLU A 22 15.77 -4.31 9.41
C GLU A 22 16.01 -5.66 10.09
N ALA A 23 14.96 -6.29 10.63
CA ALA A 23 15.04 -7.64 11.19
C ALA A 23 15.38 -8.66 10.11
N GLU A 24 14.74 -8.58 8.93
CA GLU A 24 15.00 -9.48 7.80
C GLU A 24 16.36 -9.24 7.14
N ARG A 25 16.81 -7.98 7.08
CA ARG A 25 18.15 -7.62 6.59
C ARG A 25 19.25 -8.31 7.40
N LYS A 26 19.07 -8.48 8.71
CA LYS A 26 20.04 -9.20 9.57
C LYS A 26 20.10 -10.70 9.29
N ARG A 27 19.06 -11.28 8.68
CA ARG A 27 18.95 -12.73 8.39
C ARG A 27 19.44 -13.10 7.01
N THR A 28 19.67 -12.12 6.13
CA THR A 28 19.95 -12.36 4.72
C THR A 28 21.22 -11.62 4.29
N THR A 29 22.04 -12.24 3.45
CA THR A 29 23.34 -11.69 2.99
C THR A 29 23.29 -11.10 1.57
N GLY A 30 22.10 -10.77 1.05
CA GLY A 30 21.91 -10.27 -0.33
C GLY A 30 21.38 -8.84 -0.42
N MET A 31 21.47 -8.24 -1.62
CA MET A 31 20.89 -6.92 -1.93
C MET A 31 19.36 -6.93 -2.11
N ALA A 32 18.75 -8.12 -2.15
CA ALA A 32 17.31 -8.26 -2.35
C ALA A 32 16.55 -7.98 -1.04
N MET A 33 15.53 -7.09 -1.11
CA MET A 33 14.66 -6.80 0.04
C MET A 33 13.76 -7.98 0.41
N VAL A 34 13.32 -8.74 -0.59
CA VAL A 34 12.57 -9.99 -0.40
C VAL A 34 13.42 -11.09 -1.01
N ALA A 35 14.10 -11.83 -0.14
CA ALA A 35 15.11 -12.79 -0.53
C ALA A 35 14.76 -14.21 -0.05
N LYS A 36 15.31 -15.19 -0.74
CA LYS A 36 15.43 -16.56 -0.23
C LYS A 36 16.54 -16.60 0.84
N PRO A 37 16.59 -17.64 1.69
CA PRO A 37 17.66 -17.78 2.69
C PRO A 37 19.08 -17.75 2.11
N ASN A 38 19.25 -18.13 0.84
CA ASN A 38 20.52 -18.08 0.12
C ASN A 38 20.87 -16.68 -0.46
N GLY A 39 20.12 -15.63 -0.11
CA GLY A 39 20.37 -14.25 -0.54
C GLY A 39 19.86 -13.89 -1.94
N GLN A 40 19.34 -14.84 -2.71
CA GLN A 40 18.80 -14.58 -4.05
C GLN A 40 17.42 -13.93 -3.98
N CYS A 41 17.07 -13.13 -5.00
CA CYS A 41 15.73 -12.57 -5.15
C CYS A 41 14.65 -13.65 -5.10
N LEU A 42 13.58 -13.38 -4.37
CA LEU A 42 12.38 -14.21 -4.41
C LEU A 42 11.73 -14.08 -5.79
N GLY A 43 11.48 -15.20 -6.46
CA GLY A 43 10.79 -15.20 -7.75
C GLY A 43 9.32 -14.82 -7.58
N GLU A 44 8.73 -14.17 -8.60
CA GLU A 44 7.33 -13.75 -8.58
C GLU A 44 6.38 -14.92 -8.32
N GLY A 45 6.64 -16.08 -8.93
CA GLY A 45 5.87 -17.29 -8.71
C GLY A 45 5.86 -17.74 -7.25
N THR A 46 7.02 -17.68 -6.57
CA THR A 46 7.12 -18.03 -5.15
C THR A 46 6.37 -17.03 -4.28
N LEU A 47 6.49 -15.73 -4.57
CA LEU A 47 5.73 -14.70 -3.85
C LEU A 47 4.22 -14.88 -4.02
N ARG A 48 3.78 -15.20 -5.24
CA ARG A 48 2.37 -15.46 -5.56
C ARG A 48 1.85 -16.68 -4.81
N SER A 49 2.60 -17.78 -4.76
CA SER A 49 2.23 -18.98 -4.01
C SER A 49 2.17 -18.71 -2.51
N ALA A 50 3.15 -17.98 -1.95
CA ALA A 50 3.17 -17.59 -0.55
C ALA A 50 1.96 -16.70 -0.19
N PHE A 51 1.61 -15.76 -1.07
CA PHE A 51 0.41 -14.94 -0.92
C PHE A 51 -0.86 -15.80 -0.97
N ALA A 52 -0.99 -16.70 -1.94
CA ALA A 52 -2.16 -17.58 -2.07
C ALA A 52 -2.35 -18.45 -0.81
N ALA A 53 -1.29 -19.09 -0.33
CA ALA A 53 -1.34 -19.89 0.90
C ALA A 53 -1.76 -19.05 2.12
N THR A 54 -1.25 -17.82 2.24
CA THR A 54 -1.63 -16.90 3.33
C THR A 54 -3.08 -16.45 3.21
N ARG A 55 -3.53 -16.12 2.01
CA ARG A 55 -4.91 -15.73 1.71
C ARG A 55 -5.89 -16.85 2.02
N ASP A 56 -5.56 -18.08 1.65
CA ASP A 56 -6.43 -19.24 1.85
C ASP A 56 -6.54 -19.57 3.35
N ARG A 57 -5.43 -19.50 4.11
CA ARG A 57 -5.44 -19.59 5.58
C ARG A 57 -6.29 -18.52 6.27
N ALA A 58 -6.39 -17.34 5.66
CA ALA A 58 -7.22 -16.25 6.17
C ALA A 58 -8.70 -16.35 5.75
N GLY A 59 -9.08 -17.32 4.90
CA GLY A 59 -10.45 -17.43 4.37
C GLY A 59 -10.82 -16.29 3.40
N LEU A 60 -9.83 -15.69 2.73
CA LEU A 60 -10.01 -14.50 1.88
C LEU A 60 -9.83 -14.81 0.39
N GLN A 61 -10.27 -15.98 -0.07
CA GLN A 61 -10.03 -16.46 -1.45
C GLN A 61 -10.62 -15.53 -2.53
N HIS A 62 -11.63 -14.73 -2.17
CA HIS A 62 -12.26 -13.73 -3.02
C HIS A 62 -11.37 -12.49 -3.28
N LEU A 63 -10.25 -12.34 -2.56
CA LEU A 63 -9.30 -11.23 -2.71
C LEU A 63 -8.05 -11.61 -3.51
N GLN A 64 -7.39 -10.58 -4.03
CA GLN A 64 -6.20 -10.66 -4.86
C GLN A 64 -5.08 -9.79 -4.27
N ALA A 65 -3.82 -10.09 -4.61
CA ALA A 65 -2.66 -9.33 -4.10
C ALA A 65 -2.73 -7.82 -4.41
N ARG A 66 -3.33 -7.45 -5.55
CA ARG A 66 -3.54 -6.04 -5.92
C ARG A 66 -4.47 -5.28 -4.97
N ASP A 67 -5.28 -5.99 -4.18
CA ASP A 67 -6.21 -5.39 -3.22
C ASP A 67 -5.48 -4.84 -1.99
N LEU A 68 -4.26 -5.32 -1.69
CA LEU A 68 -3.41 -4.70 -0.67
C LEU A 68 -3.09 -3.24 -1.01
N ARG A 69 -2.78 -2.96 -2.28
CA ARG A 69 -2.53 -1.59 -2.74
C ARG A 69 -3.77 -0.72 -2.69
N ARG A 70 -4.94 -1.28 -3.05
CA ARG A 70 -6.24 -0.57 -2.94
C ARG A 70 -6.56 -0.26 -1.48
N THR A 71 -6.33 -1.22 -0.59
CA THR A 71 -6.47 -1.05 0.86
C THR A 71 -5.56 0.06 1.38
N ALA A 72 -4.30 0.11 0.92
CA ALA A 72 -3.39 1.20 1.30
C ALA A 72 -3.90 2.57 0.83
N MET A 73 -4.44 2.67 -0.38
CA MET A 73 -5.04 3.92 -0.89
C MET A 73 -6.26 4.36 -0.08
N VAL A 74 -7.14 3.41 0.28
CA VAL A 74 -8.30 3.68 1.16
C VAL A 74 -7.86 4.16 2.53
N ARG A 75 -6.89 3.49 3.16
CA ARG A 75 -6.35 3.89 4.47
C ARG A 75 -5.71 5.27 4.46
N LEU A 76 -5.02 5.65 3.39
CA LEU A 76 -4.47 6.99 3.24
C LEU A 76 -5.58 8.04 3.11
N ALA A 77 -6.65 7.74 2.37
CA ALA A 77 -7.81 8.63 2.28
C ALA A 77 -8.54 8.77 3.63
N GLU A 78 -8.69 7.68 4.39
CA GLU A 78 -9.24 7.70 5.75
C GLU A 78 -8.35 8.48 6.72
N ALA A 79 -7.03 8.40 6.56
CA ALA A 79 -6.06 9.23 7.28
C ALA A 79 -6.08 10.71 6.83
N GLY A 80 -6.89 11.03 5.82
CA GLY A 80 -7.11 12.40 5.37
C GLY A 80 -6.11 12.93 4.36
N CYS A 81 -5.29 12.06 3.76
CA CYS A 81 -4.43 12.42 2.64
C CYS A 81 -5.28 12.85 1.43
N THR A 82 -4.78 13.82 0.70
CA THR A 82 -5.36 14.31 -0.55
C THR A 82 -5.14 13.31 -1.69
N VAL A 83 -5.96 13.41 -2.74
CA VAL A 83 -5.83 12.56 -3.93
C VAL A 83 -4.43 12.65 -4.57
N PRO A 84 -3.81 13.85 -4.73
CA PRO A 84 -2.44 13.93 -5.25
C PRO A 84 -1.40 13.22 -4.37
N GLU A 85 -1.50 13.31 -3.04
CA GLU A 85 -0.58 12.61 -2.12
C GLU A 85 -0.71 11.09 -2.29
N ILE A 86 -1.94 10.56 -2.35
CA ILE A 86 -2.19 9.13 -2.57
C ILE A 86 -1.71 8.67 -3.95
N ALA A 87 -1.90 9.49 -4.99
CA ALA A 87 -1.42 9.21 -6.34
C ALA A 87 0.11 9.12 -6.38
N SER A 88 0.80 10.00 -5.65
CA SER A 88 2.26 10.08 -5.62
C SER A 88 2.93 8.80 -5.09
N ILE A 89 2.37 8.20 -4.03
CA ILE A 89 2.91 6.98 -3.43
C ILE A 89 2.44 5.71 -4.15
N SER A 90 1.23 5.72 -4.71
CA SER A 90 0.67 4.55 -5.40
C SER A 90 1.15 4.40 -6.85
N GLY A 91 1.72 5.46 -7.43
CA GLY A 91 2.20 5.49 -8.82
C GLY A 91 1.09 5.52 -9.87
N HIS A 92 -0.14 5.88 -9.47
CA HIS A 92 -1.27 6.06 -10.39
C HIS A 92 -1.38 7.51 -10.87
N SER A 93 -2.14 7.73 -11.95
CA SER A 93 -2.62 9.08 -12.26
C SER A 93 -3.63 9.54 -11.19
N ILE A 94 -3.83 10.86 -11.08
CA ILE A 94 -4.87 11.47 -10.22
C ILE A 94 -6.23 10.88 -10.57
N ASP A 95 -6.60 10.94 -11.84
CA ASP A 95 -7.87 10.42 -12.39
C ASP A 95 -8.06 8.90 -12.14
N ARG A 96 -6.99 8.10 -12.14
CA ARG A 96 -7.08 6.67 -11.74
C ARG A 96 -7.23 6.51 -10.23
N THR A 97 -6.59 7.36 -9.45
CA THR A 97 -6.68 7.38 -7.99
C THR A 97 -8.12 7.68 -7.57
N GLU A 98 -8.74 8.70 -8.14
CA GLU A 98 -10.14 9.06 -7.89
C GLU A 98 -11.08 7.91 -8.19
N ARG A 99 -10.97 7.27 -9.35
CA ARG A 99 -11.82 6.10 -9.68
C ARG A 99 -11.62 4.92 -8.73
N ILE A 100 -10.41 4.71 -8.22
CA ILE A 100 -10.18 3.67 -7.20
C ILE A 100 -10.87 4.07 -5.90
N LEU A 101 -10.69 5.31 -5.44
CA LEU A 101 -11.33 5.76 -4.20
C LEU A 101 -12.86 5.72 -4.32
N GLU A 102 -13.42 6.13 -5.45
CA GLU A 102 -14.87 6.07 -5.67
C GLU A 102 -15.46 4.66 -5.51
N VAL A 103 -14.71 3.63 -5.96
CA VAL A 103 -15.15 2.23 -5.88
C VAL A 103 -14.95 1.63 -4.49
N TYR A 104 -13.85 1.96 -3.80
CA TYR A 104 -13.40 1.23 -2.62
C TYR A 104 -13.46 2.03 -1.31
N LEU A 105 -13.62 3.34 -1.34
CA LEU A 105 -13.65 4.18 -0.14
C LEU A 105 -15.10 4.26 0.39
N PRO A 106 -15.41 3.63 1.54
CA PRO A 106 -16.74 3.73 2.12
C PRO A 106 -16.98 5.15 2.63
N ARG A 107 -18.17 5.69 2.35
CA ARG A 107 -18.61 6.99 2.87
C ARG A 107 -19.10 6.82 4.31
N THR A 108 -18.16 6.80 5.26
CA THR A 108 -18.47 6.52 6.67
C THR A 108 -18.80 7.77 7.48
N ARG A 109 -19.53 7.60 8.59
CA ARG A 109 -19.76 8.67 9.58
C ARG A 109 -18.45 9.26 10.10
N ALA A 110 -17.43 8.42 10.32
CA ALA A 110 -16.12 8.87 10.79
C ALA A 110 -15.46 9.84 9.81
N MET A 111 -15.53 9.57 8.50
CA MET A 111 -15.02 10.48 7.46
C MET A 111 -15.77 11.82 7.44
N ALA A 112 -17.11 11.79 7.56
CA ALA A 112 -17.89 13.02 7.63
C ALA A 112 -17.53 13.86 8.86
N SER A 113 -17.36 13.22 10.02
CA SER A 113 -16.91 13.89 11.24
C SER A 113 -15.49 14.47 11.12
N ALA A 114 -14.57 13.73 10.51
CA ALA A 114 -13.21 14.22 10.27
C ALA A 114 -13.19 15.44 9.33
N ALA A 115 -14.08 15.49 8.33
CA ALA A 115 -14.18 16.64 7.44
C ALA A 115 -14.62 17.91 8.18
N ILE A 116 -15.60 17.82 9.08
CA ILE A 116 -16.04 18.96 9.91
C ILE A 116 -14.94 19.37 10.89
N ALA A 117 -14.27 18.42 11.55
CA ALA A 117 -13.18 18.73 12.47
C ALA A 117 -12.06 19.55 11.81
N LYS A 118 -11.69 19.19 10.57
CA LYS A 118 -10.71 19.95 9.78
C LYS A 118 -11.19 21.34 9.40
N LEU A 119 -12.48 21.50 9.07
CA LEU A 119 -13.07 22.80 8.78
C LEU A 119 -13.03 23.72 10.02
N ASP A 120 -13.37 23.17 11.18
CA ASP A 120 -13.36 23.92 12.45
C ASP A 120 -11.94 24.29 12.87
N GLU A 121 -10.96 23.42 12.62
CA GLU A 121 -9.53 23.73 12.83
C GLU A 121 -9.06 24.85 11.91
N TRP A 122 -9.44 24.83 10.63
CA TRP A 122 -9.07 25.87 9.67
C TRP A 122 -9.68 27.26 9.97
N ARG A 123 -10.82 27.30 10.66
CA ARG A 123 -11.53 28.54 11.02
C ARG A 123 -10.96 29.26 12.24
N LYS A 124 -10.08 28.60 13.00
CA LYS A 124 -9.39 29.19 14.16
C LYS A 124 -8.22 30.04 13.72
#